data_AF-A0A1A2N371-F1
#
_entry.id   AF-A0A1A2N371-F1
#
_cell.length_a   1.000
_cell.length_b   1.000
_cell.length_c   1.000
_cell.angle_alpha   90.00
_cell.angle_beta   90.00
_cell.angle_gamma   90.00
#
_symmetry.space_group_name_H-M   'P 1'
#
loop_
_entity.id
_entity.type
_entity.pdbx_description
1 polymer ?
#
loop_
_entity_poly.entity_id
_entity_poly.type
_entity_poly.pdbx_seq_one_letter_code
_entity_poly.pdbx_strand_id
1 'polypeptide(L)'
;MAALDALRDWPVEAAAAAVIGPDGVLAGHGDTERVFVLASVTKPLVARAVQVAVEEGVIDLDTAAGPPGATVRHLLAHASGLALQNDHVLAAPGARRIYSNHGFTVLAETVERESGIEFGHYLAEAVFQPLGMACTRLDGGAAAAGFGAVSTVADLAKFAGDLLRPVTVSAELHAEATTVQFPGL
;
A
#
# COMPACT_ATOMS: atom_id res chain seq x y z
N MET A 1 10.41 -25.22 -19.55
CA MET A 1 10.73 -24.55 -18.27
C MET A 1 9.48 -23.84 -17.81
N ALA A 2 9.10 -23.98 -16.54
CA ALA A 2 8.05 -23.15 -15.98
C ALA A 2 8.59 -21.72 -15.83
N ALA A 3 7.74 -20.69 -15.99
CA ALA A 3 8.20 -19.30 -16.02
C ALA A 3 9.02 -18.89 -14.78
N LEU A 4 8.65 -19.40 -13.60
CA LEU A 4 9.34 -19.09 -12.34
C LEU A 4 10.69 -19.81 -12.16
N ASP A 5 11.02 -20.84 -12.96
CA ASP A 5 12.32 -21.51 -12.88
C ASP A 5 13.49 -20.57 -13.21
N ALA A 6 13.21 -19.49 -13.94
CA ALA A 6 14.18 -18.44 -14.27
C ALA A 6 14.81 -17.78 -13.03
N LEU A 7 14.15 -17.83 -11.86
CA LEU A 7 14.67 -17.24 -10.62
C LEU A 7 15.89 -17.98 -10.07
N ARG A 8 16.11 -19.25 -10.43
CA ARG A 8 17.27 -20.03 -9.93
C ARG A 8 18.60 -19.46 -10.36
N ASP A 9 18.62 -18.84 -11.54
CA ASP A 9 19.83 -18.32 -12.17
C ASP A 9 20.02 -16.81 -11.92
N TRP A 10 19.14 -16.19 -11.11
CA TRP A 10 19.27 -14.77 -10.79
C TRP A 10 20.45 -14.54 -9.85
N PRO A 11 21.25 -13.48 -10.07
CA PRO A 11 22.42 -13.18 -9.27
C PRO A 11 22.03 -12.47 -7.95
N VAL A 12 21.21 -13.14 -7.13
CA VAL A 12 20.72 -12.64 -5.83
C VAL A 12 20.89 -13.71 -4.76
N GLU A 13 21.04 -13.29 -3.50
CA GLU A 13 21.18 -14.22 -2.38
C GLU A 13 19.94 -15.12 -2.21
N ALA A 14 18.74 -14.54 -2.38
CA ALA A 14 17.49 -15.28 -2.36
C ALA A 14 16.40 -14.58 -3.17
N ALA A 15 15.55 -15.39 -3.80
CA ALA A 15 14.35 -14.94 -4.49
C ALA A 15 13.20 -15.92 -4.21
N ALA A 16 12.01 -15.37 -4.01
CA ALA A 16 10.76 -16.12 -3.94
C ALA A 16 9.71 -15.41 -4.78
N ALA A 17 8.79 -16.16 -5.37
CA ALA A 17 7.71 -15.63 -6.20
C ALA A 17 6.49 -16.55 -6.20
N ALA A 18 5.34 -15.98 -6.52
CA ALA A 18 4.11 -16.70 -6.76
C ALA A 18 3.36 -16.10 -7.96
N VAL A 19 2.61 -16.93 -8.69
CA VAL A 19 1.62 -16.52 -9.67
C VAL A 19 0.25 -16.71 -9.04
N ILE A 20 -0.58 -15.66 -9.06
CA ILE A 20 -1.89 -15.65 -8.41
C ILE A 20 -2.96 -15.49 -9.49
N GLY A 21 -3.97 -16.35 -9.43
CA GLY A 21 -5.20 -16.25 -10.20
C GLY A 21 -6.41 -15.98 -9.29
N PRO A 22 -7.61 -15.80 -9.86
CA PRO A 22 -8.81 -15.48 -9.10
C PRO A 22 -9.25 -16.57 -8.12
N ASP A 23 -8.73 -17.80 -8.27
CA ASP A 23 -9.05 -18.98 -7.45
C ASP A 23 -7.88 -19.42 -6.56
N GLY A 24 -6.78 -18.63 -6.51
CA GLY A 24 -5.63 -18.87 -5.63
C GLY A 24 -4.27 -18.91 -6.34
N VAL A 25 -3.28 -19.51 -5.67
CA VAL A 25 -1.90 -19.60 -6.18
C VAL A 25 -1.81 -20.64 -7.29
N LEU A 26 -1.38 -20.21 -8.47
CA LEU A 26 -1.22 -21.05 -9.66
C LEU A 26 0.17 -21.68 -9.75
N ALA A 27 1.19 -21.00 -9.23
CA ALA A 27 2.57 -21.46 -9.17
C ALA A 27 3.35 -20.73 -8.07
N GLY A 28 4.38 -21.37 -7.51
CA GLY A 28 5.29 -20.78 -6.54
C GLY A 28 6.74 -21.20 -6.80
N HIS A 29 7.70 -20.38 -6.36
CA HIS A 29 9.13 -20.67 -6.45
C HIS A 29 9.87 -20.01 -5.28
N GLY A 30 10.94 -20.66 -4.79
CA GLY A 30 11.72 -20.20 -3.64
C GLY A 30 11.02 -20.46 -2.31
N ASP A 31 11.59 -19.95 -1.22
CA ASP A 31 10.99 -20.00 0.11
C ASP A 31 9.93 -18.91 0.24
N THR A 32 8.66 -19.28 0.09
CA THR A 32 7.53 -18.34 0.13
C THR A 32 7.21 -17.83 1.54
N GLU A 33 7.76 -18.47 2.57
CA GLU A 33 7.59 -18.09 3.99
C GLU A 33 8.75 -17.22 4.50
N ARG A 34 9.84 -17.08 3.72
CA ARG A 34 10.92 -16.14 4.04
C ARG A 34 10.36 -14.72 4.14
N VAL A 35 10.69 -14.05 5.24
CA VAL A 35 10.36 -12.63 5.43
C VAL A 35 11.32 -11.76 4.64
N PHE A 36 10.77 -10.81 3.88
CA PHE A 36 11.51 -9.79 3.13
C PHE A 36 11.12 -8.39 3.60
N VAL A 37 12.08 -7.46 3.53
CA VAL A 37 11.80 -6.03 3.65
C VAL A 37 11.19 -5.55 2.33
N LEU A 38 10.00 -4.96 2.40
CA LEU A 38 9.23 -4.63 1.20
C LEU A 38 9.66 -3.34 0.52
N ALA A 39 10.33 -2.45 1.25
CA ALA A 39 10.55 -1.07 0.81
C ALA A 39 9.22 -0.50 0.28
N SER A 40 9.21 0.11 -0.91
CA SER A 40 8.00 0.74 -1.46
C SER A 40 6.85 -0.22 -1.81
N VAL A 41 7.04 -1.55 -1.79
CA VAL A 41 5.92 -2.51 -1.85
C VAL A 41 5.03 -2.42 -0.59
N THR A 42 5.43 -1.65 0.41
CA THR A 42 4.58 -1.21 1.52
C THR A 42 3.37 -0.37 1.06
N LYS A 43 3.52 0.45 0.01
CA LYS A 43 2.50 1.44 -0.38
C LYS A 43 1.16 0.82 -0.75
N PRO A 44 1.08 -0.26 -1.54
CA PRO A 44 -0.19 -0.94 -1.77
C PRO A 44 -0.93 -1.36 -0.48
N LEU A 45 -0.20 -1.84 0.53
CA LEU A 45 -0.78 -2.25 1.82
C LEU A 45 -1.36 -1.04 2.56
N VAL A 46 -0.59 0.04 2.65
CA VAL A 46 -1.01 1.30 3.27
C VAL A 46 -2.16 1.95 2.51
N ALA A 47 -2.11 1.95 1.18
CA ALA A 47 -3.19 2.49 0.35
C ALA A 47 -4.49 1.71 0.55
N ARG A 48 -4.43 0.38 0.72
CA ARG A 48 -5.61 -0.42 1.02
C ARG A 48 -6.18 -0.09 2.42
N ALA A 49 -5.34 0.09 3.44
CA ALA A 49 -5.83 0.53 4.75
C ALA A 49 -6.48 1.92 4.70
N VAL A 50 -5.91 2.87 3.96
CA VAL A 50 -6.54 4.18 3.75
C VAL A 50 -7.90 4.03 3.04
N GLN A 51 -8.04 3.10 2.09
CA GLN A 51 -9.33 2.82 1.44
C GLN A 51 -10.35 2.24 2.41
N VAL A 52 -9.95 1.32 3.30
CA VAL A 52 -10.81 0.82 4.38
C VAL A 52 -11.25 1.98 5.29
N ALA A 53 -10.33 2.87 5.67
CA ALA A 53 -10.65 4.05 6.48
C ALA A 53 -11.67 4.98 5.80
N VAL A 54 -11.67 5.03 4.46
CA VAL A 54 -12.69 5.75 3.70
C VAL A 54 -14.05 5.06 3.79
N GLU A 55 -14.13 3.75 3.64
CA GLU A 55 -15.41 3.03 3.73
C GLU A 55 -15.98 2.99 5.16
N GLU A 56 -15.11 3.01 6.17
CA GLU A 56 -15.48 3.11 7.57
C GLU A 56 -15.96 4.52 7.97
N GLY A 57 -15.75 5.52 7.10
CA GLY A 57 -16.07 6.92 7.37
C GLY A 57 -15.13 7.61 8.36
N VAL A 58 -13.92 7.06 8.56
CA VAL A 58 -12.87 7.69 9.37
C VAL A 58 -12.34 8.95 8.66
N ILE A 59 -12.22 8.88 7.34
CA ILE A 59 -11.80 9.97 6.45
C ILE A 59 -12.54 9.87 5.11
N ASP A 60 -12.50 10.92 4.31
CA ASP A 60 -12.93 10.93 2.91
C ASP A 60 -11.72 11.10 1.99
N LEU A 61 -11.85 10.70 0.72
CA LEU A 61 -10.83 10.99 -0.31
C LEU A 61 -10.58 12.51 -0.47
N ASP A 62 -11.58 13.33 -0.17
CA ASP A 62 -11.50 14.78 -0.24
C ASP A 62 -11.20 15.45 1.12
N THR A 63 -10.98 14.67 2.18
CA THR A 63 -10.49 15.20 3.46
C THR A 63 -9.16 15.92 3.25
N ALA A 64 -9.08 17.15 3.73
CA ALA A 64 -7.88 17.97 3.64
C ALA A 64 -6.72 17.30 4.40
N ALA A 65 -5.60 17.06 3.70
CA ALA A 65 -4.43 16.40 4.26
C ALA A 65 -3.16 16.80 3.50
N GLY A 66 -2.10 17.13 4.24
CA GLY A 66 -0.84 17.62 3.69
C GLY A 66 -0.81 19.14 3.47
N PRO A 67 -0.11 19.65 2.45
CA PRO A 67 0.03 21.09 2.22
C PRO A 67 -1.32 21.75 1.87
N PRO A 68 -1.46 23.08 2.03
CA PRO A 68 -2.70 23.78 1.75
C PRO A 68 -3.28 23.46 0.35
N GLY A 69 -4.52 22.98 0.32
CA GLY A 69 -5.22 22.57 -0.91
C GLY A 69 -5.06 21.10 -1.29
N ALA A 70 -4.20 20.32 -0.62
CA ALA A 70 -4.09 18.89 -0.81
C ALA A 70 -5.14 18.11 0.01
N THR A 71 -5.43 16.90 -0.45
CA THR A 71 -6.38 15.96 0.18
C THR A 71 -5.77 14.57 0.26
N VAL A 72 -6.45 13.65 0.96
CA VAL A 72 -6.14 12.21 0.98
C VAL A 72 -5.93 11.66 -0.45
N ARG A 73 -6.82 12.00 -1.39
CA ARG A 73 -6.70 11.62 -2.82
C ARG A 73 -5.40 12.10 -3.45
N HIS A 74 -4.98 13.34 -3.16
CA HIS A 74 -3.72 13.88 -3.66
C HIS A 74 -2.52 13.11 -3.11
N LEU A 75 -2.54 12.72 -1.84
CA LEU A 75 -1.44 11.97 -1.23
C LEU A 75 -1.36 10.54 -1.81
N LEU A 76 -2.48 9.83 -1.92
CA LEU A 76 -2.58 8.50 -2.53
C LEU A 76 -2.08 8.49 -3.98
N ALA A 77 -2.44 9.53 -4.74
CA ALA A 77 -2.11 9.65 -6.16
C ALA A 77 -0.74 10.29 -6.45
N HIS A 78 0.06 10.58 -5.41
CA HIS A 78 1.33 11.29 -5.54
C HIS A 78 1.22 12.64 -6.28
N ALA A 79 0.17 13.39 -5.96
CA ALA A 79 -0.17 14.68 -6.56
C ALA A 79 -0.27 15.81 -5.53
N SER A 80 0.17 15.61 -4.28
CA SER A 80 0.13 16.65 -3.24
C SER A 80 1.18 17.75 -3.41
N GLY A 81 2.20 17.52 -4.23
CA GLY A 81 3.34 18.43 -4.39
C GLY A 81 4.43 18.28 -3.33
N LEU A 82 4.27 17.37 -2.36
CA LEU A 82 5.29 17.08 -1.35
C LEU A 82 6.54 16.44 -1.97
N ALA A 83 7.70 16.78 -1.41
CA ALA A 83 8.97 16.17 -1.75
C ALA A 83 9.02 14.68 -1.36
N LEU A 84 10.04 13.97 -1.82
CA LEU A 84 10.13 12.53 -1.64
C LEU A 84 10.16 12.10 -0.16
N GLN A 85 10.99 12.76 0.66
CA GLN A 85 11.34 12.29 2.01
C GLN A 85 11.04 13.30 3.12
N ASN A 86 10.55 14.50 2.80
CA ASN A 86 10.29 15.56 3.78
C ASN A 86 9.07 16.39 3.38
N ASP A 87 8.71 17.33 4.25
CA ASP A 87 7.54 18.19 4.18
C ASP A 87 7.68 19.38 3.21
N HIS A 88 8.79 19.49 2.49
CA HIS A 88 8.97 20.56 1.51
C HIS A 88 7.94 20.46 0.38
N VAL A 89 7.30 21.57 0.07
CA VAL A 89 6.32 21.67 -1.03
C VAL A 89 7.03 22.13 -2.30
N LEU A 90 7.09 21.25 -3.30
CA LEU A 90 7.78 21.49 -4.57
C LEU A 90 6.85 21.98 -5.69
N ALA A 91 5.54 21.78 -5.53
CA ALA A 91 4.52 22.20 -6.48
C ALA A 91 3.18 22.41 -5.77
N ALA A 92 2.26 23.14 -6.39
CA ALA A 92 0.88 23.18 -5.91
C ALA A 92 0.23 21.77 -6.01
N PRO A 93 -0.70 21.43 -5.10
CA PRO A 93 -1.47 20.20 -5.21
C PRO A 93 -2.17 20.09 -6.57
N GLY A 94 -2.12 18.92 -7.19
CA GLY A 94 -2.69 18.67 -8.50
C GLY A 94 -1.91 19.28 -9.67
N ALA A 95 -0.74 19.90 -9.46
CA ALA A 95 0.03 20.49 -10.55
C ALA A 95 1.06 19.53 -11.18
N ARG A 96 1.57 18.54 -10.42
CA ARG A 96 2.59 17.57 -10.88
C ARG A 96 2.45 16.22 -10.17
N ARG A 97 2.84 15.15 -10.87
CA ARG A 97 3.10 13.83 -10.27
C ARG A 97 4.48 13.82 -9.61
N ILE A 98 4.53 13.72 -8.28
CA ILE A 98 5.78 13.63 -7.51
C ILE A 98 5.66 12.45 -6.55
N TYR A 99 6.36 11.37 -6.87
CA TYR A 99 6.45 10.21 -5.99
C TYR A 99 7.00 10.61 -4.63
N SER A 100 6.27 10.28 -3.56
CA SER A 100 6.57 10.76 -2.21
C SER A 100 6.33 9.69 -1.14
N ASN A 101 7.37 9.36 -0.38
CA ASN A 101 7.25 8.59 0.86
C ASN A 101 6.62 9.45 1.95
N HIS A 102 7.02 10.72 2.04
CA HIS A 102 6.49 11.63 3.05
C HIS A 102 4.97 11.85 2.87
N GLY A 103 4.46 11.84 1.63
CA GLY A 103 3.02 11.84 1.38
C GLY A 103 2.30 10.63 2.00
N PHE A 104 2.94 9.47 2.04
CA PHE A 104 2.41 8.28 2.73
C PHE A 104 2.55 8.37 4.26
N THR A 105 3.57 9.06 4.77
CA THR A 105 3.65 9.41 6.19
C THR A 105 2.45 10.27 6.60
N VAL A 106 2.15 11.33 5.84
CA VAL A 106 1.00 12.21 6.10
C VAL A 106 -0.34 11.45 6.01
N LEU A 107 -0.48 10.50 5.08
CA LEU A 107 -1.67 9.63 5.01
C LEU A 107 -1.85 8.83 6.31
N ALA A 108 -0.78 8.16 6.74
CA ALA A 108 -0.80 7.34 7.95
C ALA A 108 -1.10 8.17 9.21
N GLU A 109 -0.45 9.32 9.36
CA GLU A 109 -0.71 10.26 10.47
C GLU A 109 -2.15 10.79 10.45
N THR A 110 -2.73 10.97 9.27
CA THR A 110 -4.13 11.40 9.13
C THR A 110 -5.08 10.30 9.61
N VAL A 111 -4.91 9.07 9.12
CA VAL A 111 -5.74 7.92 9.56
C VAL A 111 -5.58 7.67 11.06
N GLU A 112 -4.35 7.70 11.57
CA GLU A 112 -4.06 7.50 13.00
C GLU A 112 -4.76 8.55 13.88
N ARG A 113 -4.69 9.81 13.48
CA ARG A 113 -5.34 10.90 14.21
C ARG A 113 -6.86 10.79 14.21
N GLU A 114 -7.47 10.54 13.05
CA GLU A 114 -8.93 10.54 12.94
C GLU A 114 -9.57 9.24 13.49
N SER A 115 -8.87 8.10 13.42
CA SER A 115 -9.33 6.83 14.02
C SER A 115 -9.03 6.73 15.52
N GLY A 116 -7.98 7.41 15.99
CA GLY A 116 -7.45 7.24 17.34
C GLY A 116 -6.66 5.93 17.55
N ILE A 117 -6.32 5.23 16.48
CA ILE A 117 -5.59 3.94 16.49
C ILE A 117 -4.21 4.15 15.88
N GLU A 118 -3.15 3.69 16.55
CA GLU A 118 -1.78 3.73 15.99
C GLU A 118 -1.75 3.06 14.61
N PHE A 119 -1.10 3.68 13.63
CA PHE A 119 -1.29 3.30 12.23
C PHE A 119 -0.85 1.88 11.90
N GLY A 120 0.22 1.37 12.52
CA GLY A 120 0.64 -0.03 12.39
C GLY A 120 -0.43 -1.01 12.87
N HIS A 121 -1.08 -0.72 14.01
CA HIS A 121 -2.21 -1.48 14.51
C HIS A 121 -3.44 -1.35 13.60
N TYR A 122 -3.78 -0.14 13.15
CA TYR A 122 -4.89 0.08 12.22
C TYR A 122 -4.71 -0.72 10.93
N LEU A 123 -3.52 -0.67 10.32
CA LEU A 123 -3.18 -1.45 9.13
C LEU A 123 -3.30 -2.97 9.36
N ALA A 124 -2.90 -3.44 10.54
CA ALA A 124 -3.04 -4.85 10.89
C ALA A 124 -4.51 -5.28 11.01
N GLU A 125 -5.34 -4.50 11.70
CA GLU A 125 -6.76 -4.78 11.91
C GLU A 125 -7.59 -4.64 10.62
N ALA A 126 -7.30 -3.60 9.82
CA ALA A 126 -8.04 -3.28 8.60
C ALA A 126 -7.70 -4.19 7.41
N VAL A 127 -6.45 -4.67 7.31
CA VAL A 127 -5.96 -5.39 6.11
C VAL A 127 -5.37 -6.75 6.46
N PHE A 128 -4.41 -6.82 7.37
CA PHE A 128 -3.65 -8.07 7.57
C PHE A 128 -4.46 -9.17 8.24
N GLN A 129 -5.17 -8.85 9.32
CA GLN A 129 -5.97 -9.83 10.05
C GLN A 129 -7.14 -10.38 9.20
N PRO A 130 -7.94 -9.55 8.49
CA PRO A 130 -9.03 -10.04 7.64
C PRO A 130 -8.55 -10.94 6.50
N LEU A 131 -7.36 -10.67 5.95
CA LEU A 131 -6.76 -11.48 4.89
C LEU A 131 -5.91 -12.64 5.40
N GLY A 132 -5.75 -12.80 6.71
CA GLY A 132 -4.91 -13.84 7.32
C GLY A 132 -3.41 -13.68 7.03
N MET A 133 -2.93 -12.44 6.85
CA MET A 133 -1.53 -12.09 6.60
C MET A 133 -0.70 -12.03 7.91
N ALA A 134 -0.58 -13.17 8.59
CA ALA A 134 -0.02 -13.25 9.95
C ALA A 134 1.50 -13.00 10.04
N CYS A 135 2.22 -12.98 8.91
CA CYS A 135 3.66 -12.73 8.83
C CYS A 135 3.96 -11.36 8.24
N THR A 136 2.97 -10.48 8.18
CA THR A 136 3.09 -9.11 7.68
C THR A 136 2.91 -8.09 8.79
N ARG A 137 3.78 -7.08 8.83
CA ARG A 137 3.68 -5.95 9.77
C ARG A 137 4.33 -4.70 9.19
N LEU A 138 3.97 -3.55 9.75
CA LEU A 138 4.63 -2.27 9.49
C LEU A 138 5.53 -1.91 10.67
N ASP A 139 6.84 -1.87 10.44
CA ASP A 139 7.81 -1.44 11.45
C ASP A 139 8.05 0.08 11.31
N GLY A 140 8.06 0.82 12.44
CA GLY A 140 8.35 2.26 12.47
C GLY A 140 7.14 3.20 12.38
N GLY A 141 5.92 2.67 12.47
CA GLY A 141 4.68 3.45 12.53
C GLY A 141 4.44 4.33 11.29
N ALA A 142 3.68 5.41 11.47
CA ALA A 142 3.31 6.32 10.38
C ALA A 142 4.53 6.90 9.63
N ALA A 143 5.63 7.20 10.32
CA ALA A 143 6.86 7.70 9.71
C ALA A 143 7.43 6.76 8.63
N ALA A 144 7.17 5.45 8.77
CA ALA A 144 7.65 4.43 7.85
C ALA A 144 6.57 3.94 6.86
N ALA A 145 5.37 4.52 6.84
CA ALA A 145 4.25 4.07 5.99
C ALA A 145 4.55 4.04 4.48
N GLY A 146 5.58 4.75 4.02
CA GLY A 146 6.02 4.68 2.62
C GLY A 146 6.88 3.44 2.28
N PHE A 147 7.46 2.76 3.27
CA PHE A 147 8.55 1.79 3.01
C PHE A 147 8.82 0.71 4.08
N GLY A 148 8.25 0.80 5.27
CA GLY A 148 8.66 0.05 6.46
C GLY A 148 8.01 -1.31 6.65
N ALA A 149 7.17 -1.78 5.73
CA ALA A 149 6.56 -3.09 5.88
C ALA A 149 7.55 -4.22 5.59
N VAL A 150 7.37 -5.31 6.31
CA VAL A 150 7.96 -6.61 6.01
C VAL A 150 6.84 -7.62 5.78
N SER A 151 7.06 -8.58 4.89
CA SER A 151 6.06 -9.60 4.57
C SER A 151 6.73 -10.83 3.96
N THR A 152 5.93 -11.84 3.62
CA THR A 152 6.32 -13.05 2.91
C THR A 152 5.61 -13.10 1.56
N VAL A 153 6.10 -13.93 0.63
CA VAL A 153 5.37 -14.16 -0.63
C VAL A 153 4.02 -14.82 -0.37
N ALA A 154 3.93 -15.69 0.63
CA ALA A 154 2.68 -16.33 1.02
C ALA A 154 1.61 -15.32 1.46
N ASP A 155 1.98 -14.31 2.25
CA ASP A 155 1.04 -13.24 2.65
C ASP A 155 0.72 -12.28 1.51
N LEU A 156 1.72 -11.87 0.73
CA LEU A 156 1.48 -11.03 -0.45
C LEU A 156 0.62 -11.73 -1.51
N ALA A 157 0.62 -13.06 -1.57
CA ALA A 157 -0.28 -13.81 -2.43
C ALA A 157 -1.75 -13.69 -1.98
N LYS A 158 -2.02 -13.63 -0.67
CA LYS A 158 -3.36 -13.36 -0.12
C LYS A 158 -3.81 -11.95 -0.46
N PHE A 159 -2.92 -10.97 -0.29
CA PHE A 159 -3.17 -9.58 -0.69
C PHE A 159 -3.43 -9.45 -2.20
N ALA A 160 -2.66 -10.14 -3.04
CA ALA A 160 -2.91 -10.18 -4.48
C ALA A 160 -4.28 -10.81 -4.82
N GLY A 161 -4.74 -11.78 -4.03
CA GLY A 161 -6.10 -12.30 -4.12
C GLY A 161 -7.17 -11.23 -3.90
N ASP A 162 -7.02 -10.40 -2.86
CA ASP A 162 -7.89 -9.24 -2.62
C ASP A 162 -7.83 -8.20 -3.74
N LEU A 163 -6.67 -7.99 -4.36
CA LEU A 163 -6.56 -7.10 -5.52
C LEU A 163 -7.22 -7.67 -6.79
N LEU A 164 -7.39 -8.99 -6.91
CA LEU A 164 -8.08 -9.63 -8.04
C LEU A 164 -9.59 -9.74 -7.80
N ARG A 165 -10.00 -9.96 -6.55
CA ARG A 165 -11.39 -10.03 -6.10
C ARG A 165 -11.49 -9.30 -4.75
N PRO A 166 -11.91 -8.03 -4.71
CA PRO A 166 -11.88 -7.23 -3.49
C PRO A 166 -12.80 -7.81 -2.43
N VAL A 167 -12.25 -8.01 -1.23
CA VAL A 167 -12.96 -8.44 -0.02
C VAL A 167 -12.73 -7.50 1.15
N THR A 168 -11.63 -6.74 1.14
CA THR A 168 -11.32 -5.71 2.15
C THR A 168 -12.08 -4.41 1.95
N VAL A 169 -12.46 -4.11 0.70
CA VAL A 169 -13.25 -2.92 0.33
C VAL A 169 -14.32 -3.28 -0.69
N SER A 170 -15.28 -2.40 -0.91
CA SER A 170 -16.28 -2.55 -1.96
C SER A 170 -15.67 -2.63 -3.37
N ALA A 171 -16.40 -3.27 -4.28
CA ALA A 171 -15.99 -3.35 -5.69
C ALA A 171 -15.94 -1.96 -6.36
N GLU A 172 -16.79 -1.02 -5.91
CA GLU A 172 -16.83 0.36 -6.39
C GLU A 172 -15.55 1.11 -6.02
N LEU A 173 -15.18 1.11 -4.74
CA LEU A 173 -13.94 1.77 -4.30
C LEU A 173 -12.70 1.11 -4.89
N HIS A 174 -12.69 -0.22 -5.06
CA HIS A 174 -11.60 -0.91 -5.74
C HIS A 174 -11.46 -0.49 -7.21
N ALA A 175 -12.58 -0.32 -7.92
CA ALA A 175 -12.58 0.17 -9.30
C ALA A 175 -12.07 1.62 -9.39
N GLU A 176 -12.45 2.48 -8.45
CA GLU A 176 -11.94 3.85 -8.36
C GLU A 176 -10.43 3.88 -8.05
N ALA A 177 -9.98 3.06 -7.10
CA ALA A 177 -8.58 2.96 -6.69
C ALA A 177 -7.66 2.46 -7.82
N THR A 178 -8.18 1.66 -8.74
CA THR A 178 -7.47 1.16 -9.94
C THR A 178 -7.67 2.04 -11.18
N THR A 179 -8.41 3.14 -11.05
CA THR A 179 -8.55 4.17 -12.07
C THR A 179 -7.51 5.28 -11.88
N VAL A 180 -7.01 5.83 -12.98
CA VAL A 180 -6.04 6.95 -12.95
C VAL A 180 -6.65 8.16 -12.23
N GLN A 181 -6.04 8.52 -11.10
CA GLN A 181 -6.38 9.73 -10.36
C GLN A 181 -5.58 10.92 -10.91
N PHE A 182 -6.25 12.06 -11.12
CA PHE A 182 -5.68 13.25 -11.76
C PHE A 182 -5.10 12.95 -13.16
N PRO A 183 -5.92 12.55 -14.15
CA PRO A 183 -5.42 12.26 -15.50
C PRO A 183 -4.78 13.50 -16.14
N GLY A 184 -3.67 13.30 -16.85
CA GLY A 184 -2.95 14.37 -17.53
C GLY A 184 -1.84 15.06 -16.72
N LEU A 185 -1.66 14.70 -15.43
CA LEU A 185 -0.46 15.04 -14.65
C LEU A 185 0.65 14.00 -14.79
#